data_AF-A0A520BCS0-F1
#
_entry.id   AF-A0A520BCS0-F1
#
_cell.length_a   1.000
_cell.length_b   1.000
_cell.length_c   1.000
_cell.angle_alpha   90.00
_cell.angle_beta   90.00
_cell.angle_gamma   90.00
#
_symmetry.space_group_name_H-M   'P 1'
#
loop_
_entity.id
_entity.type
_entity.pdbx_description
1 polymer ?
#
loop_
_entity_poly.entity_id
_entity_poly.type
_entity_poly.pdbx_seq_one_letter_code
_entity_poly.pdbx_strand_id
1 'polypeptide(L)'
;IYDYNKFETVLNNAEAQPIEKYKRLVESGSVKIEASNFFYQVNNTFGYQDYFGIIPVVKSNNLLGTLIIELRSKPYNYNNRLPDLLAEQKYSKDEEFKGYSIALYNNDKLLNQSGPYTYPLNGSFFKGKLNDFVNINDDVLRYSHLIFKPSANKMVIISKEKVGWVERLAALSFFFLVFIIFCIILYGLVWLIKNLDDDRVGWFSINRSLMINANKILYKTRIQVSIILTVVATLIVVGWTTYLYMNNEYRGQQDVLIKDKIRKVQQNFEKQVFSNGKISTDENAIADFNNFADVNNADLTLYDTKGDVVMTTYPKLYNFKIIGRKMGTKAYLNLKGLQRSEFINQDEKIGNLT
;
A
#
# COMPACT_ATOMS: atom_id res chain seq x y z
N ILE A 1 16.04 26.67 3.97
CA ILE A 1 16.30 27.97 4.64
C ILE A 1 16.71 28.94 3.55
N TYR A 2 16.13 30.13 3.52
CA TYR A 2 16.32 31.11 2.46
C TYR A 2 16.68 32.47 3.08
N ASP A 3 17.66 33.14 2.51
CA ASP A 3 18.18 34.42 2.97
C ASP A 3 17.79 35.56 2.02
N TYR A 4 17.22 36.63 2.59
CA TYR A 4 16.80 37.83 1.87
C TYR A 4 17.53 39.02 2.46
N ASN A 5 17.93 39.97 1.61
CA ASN A 5 18.52 41.22 2.06
C ASN A 5 17.46 42.17 2.64
N LYS A 6 17.90 43.35 3.10
CA LYS A 6 17.02 44.42 3.59
C LYS A 6 15.98 44.93 2.57
N PHE A 7 16.18 44.68 1.28
CA PHE A 7 15.27 45.04 0.19
C PHE A 7 14.42 43.85 -0.26
N GLU A 8 14.38 42.78 0.55
CA GLU A 8 13.54 41.61 0.29
C GLU A 8 13.92 40.81 -0.96
N THR A 9 15.12 41.04 -1.51
CA THR A 9 15.65 40.26 -2.62
C THR A 9 16.48 39.09 -2.09
N VAL A 10 16.36 37.95 -2.76
CA VAL A 10 17.13 36.73 -2.44
C VAL A 10 18.62 37.01 -2.54
N LEU A 11 19.38 36.55 -1.54
CA LEU A 11 20.84 36.69 -1.49
C LEU A 11 21.54 35.47 -2.10
N ASN A 12 21.20 34.24 -1.69
CA ASN A 12 21.94 33.03 -2.11
C ASN A 12 21.07 31.78 -2.26
N ASN A 13 20.05 31.81 -3.14
CA ASN A 13 19.38 30.56 -3.51
C ASN A 13 18.57 30.66 -4.82
N ALA A 14 18.88 29.85 -5.83
CA ALA A 14 18.10 29.80 -7.07
C ALA A 14 16.68 29.22 -6.87
N GLU A 15 16.46 28.44 -5.81
CA GLU A 15 15.17 27.85 -5.46
C GLU A 15 14.35 28.72 -4.48
N ALA A 16 14.88 29.85 -4.03
CA ALA A 16 14.13 30.73 -3.12
C ALA A 16 12.95 31.39 -3.85
N GLN A 17 11.76 31.16 -3.30
CA GLN A 17 10.54 31.84 -3.73
C GLN A 17 10.55 33.32 -3.28
N PRO A 18 9.83 34.23 -3.94
CA PRO A 18 9.72 35.61 -3.48
C PRO A 18 9.20 35.71 -2.04
N ILE A 19 9.75 36.62 -1.22
CA ILE A 19 9.32 36.77 0.18
C ILE A 19 7.82 37.08 0.32
N GLU A 20 7.24 37.71 -0.71
CA GLU A 20 5.80 37.99 -0.80
C GLU A 20 4.94 36.74 -0.61
N LYS A 21 5.40 35.57 -1.07
CA LYS A 21 4.69 34.29 -0.88
C LYS A 21 4.35 34.09 0.61
N TYR A 22 5.33 34.30 1.49
CA TYR A 22 5.17 34.07 2.93
C TYR A 22 4.34 35.15 3.60
N LYS A 23 4.47 36.41 3.15
CA LYS A 23 3.60 37.50 3.62
C LYS A 23 2.14 37.22 3.28
N ARG A 24 1.85 36.80 2.05
CA ARG A 24 0.50 36.39 1.62
C ARG A 24 -0.02 35.21 2.43
N LEU A 25 0.84 34.25 2.82
CA LEU A 25 0.43 33.15 3.69
C LEU A 25 -0.02 33.66 5.07
N VAL A 26 0.67 34.64 5.64
CA VAL A 26 0.24 35.29 6.89
C VAL A 26 -1.08 36.01 6.70
N GLU A 27 -1.21 36.82 5.65
CA GLU A 27 -2.46 37.54 5.32
C GLU A 27 -3.65 36.61 5.06
N SER A 28 -3.40 35.44 4.45
CA SER A 28 -4.42 34.42 4.20
C SER A 28 -4.85 33.64 5.45
N GLY A 29 -4.32 33.99 6.62
CA GLY A 29 -4.75 33.45 7.91
C GLY A 29 -3.88 32.32 8.44
N SER A 30 -2.58 32.31 8.17
CA SER A 30 -1.63 31.41 8.87
C SER A 30 -1.61 31.73 10.37
N VAL A 31 -1.62 30.70 11.20
CA VAL A 31 -1.74 30.83 12.66
C VAL A 31 -0.35 31.03 13.26
N LYS A 32 -0.14 32.12 14.00
CA LYS A 32 1.13 32.36 14.71
C LYS A 32 1.30 31.36 15.85
N ILE A 33 2.48 30.75 15.98
CA ILE A 33 2.76 29.80 17.05
C ILE A 33 3.04 30.57 18.35
N GLU A 34 2.26 30.32 19.40
CA GLU A 34 2.37 31.07 20.67
C GLU A 34 3.77 30.98 21.30
N ALA A 35 4.42 29.82 21.20
CA ALA A 35 5.75 29.59 21.75
C ALA A 35 6.89 30.24 20.92
N SER A 36 6.60 30.90 19.80
CA SER A 36 7.62 31.50 18.93
C SER A 36 7.20 32.84 18.33
N ASN A 37 8.07 33.84 18.42
CA ASN A 37 7.76 35.18 17.93
C ASN A 37 7.74 35.29 16.40
N PHE A 38 8.30 34.32 15.69
CA PHE A 38 8.59 34.42 14.25
C PHE A 38 8.00 33.29 13.40
N PHE A 39 7.43 32.25 14.02
CA PHE A 39 6.91 31.09 13.29
C PHE A 39 5.40 31.11 13.15
N TYR A 40 4.95 30.63 12.00
CA TYR A 40 3.56 30.54 11.59
C TYR A 40 3.28 29.13 11.09
N GLN A 41 2.10 28.62 11.41
CA GLN A 41 1.54 27.40 10.86
C GLN A 41 0.63 27.76 9.68
N VAL A 42 0.87 27.14 8.53
CA VAL A 42 0.01 27.31 7.36
C VAL A 42 -1.37 26.75 7.67
N ASN A 43 -2.39 27.58 7.49
CA ASN A 43 -3.78 27.15 7.67
C ASN A 43 -4.21 26.21 6.54
N ASN A 44 -5.24 25.40 6.81
CA ASN A 44 -5.81 24.45 5.85
C ASN A 44 -4.85 23.34 5.36
N THR A 45 -3.80 23.05 6.11
CA THR A 45 -2.98 21.85 5.88
C THR A 45 -3.81 20.59 6.19
N PHE A 46 -3.73 19.57 5.33
CA PHE A 46 -4.46 18.31 5.47
C PHE A 46 -3.56 17.16 5.04
N GLY A 47 -3.24 16.25 5.97
CA GLY A 47 -2.32 15.13 5.73
C GLY A 47 -0.83 15.44 5.85
N TYR A 48 -0.47 16.69 6.13
CA TYR A 48 0.88 17.13 6.49
C TYR A 48 0.76 18.40 7.36
N GLN A 49 1.83 18.72 8.07
CA GLN A 49 2.01 19.96 8.79
C GLN A 49 3.02 20.81 8.03
N ASP A 50 2.73 22.10 7.90
CA ASP A 50 3.58 23.04 7.19
C ASP A 50 3.72 24.29 8.05
N TYR A 51 4.97 24.63 8.36
CA TYR A 51 5.34 25.77 9.18
C TYR A 51 6.38 26.59 8.45
N PHE A 52 6.32 27.90 8.63
CA PHE A 52 7.38 28.78 8.15
C PHE A 52 7.71 29.84 9.20
N GLY A 53 8.99 30.18 9.30
CA GLY A 53 9.50 31.25 10.15
C GLY A 53 9.91 32.45 9.30
N ILE A 54 9.48 33.66 9.69
CA ILE A 54 9.96 34.94 9.13
C ILE A 54 10.81 35.62 10.21
N ILE A 55 12.13 35.44 10.15
CA ILE A 55 13.05 35.87 11.21
C ILE A 55 13.87 37.10 10.73
N PRO A 56 13.67 38.29 11.32
CA PRO A 56 14.48 39.45 10.99
C PRO A 56 15.91 39.28 11.53
N VAL A 57 16.91 39.55 10.70
CA VAL A 57 18.33 39.53 11.08
C VAL A 57 18.77 40.97 11.33
N VAL A 58 19.02 41.31 12.59
CA VAL A 58 19.41 42.67 13.02
C VAL A 58 20.83 42.67 13.58
N LYS A 59 21.62 43.69 13.23
CA LYS A 59 22.94 43.95 13.83
C LYS A 59 23.03 45.42 14.22
N SER A 60 23.36 45.69 15.48
CA SER A 60 23.48 47.05 16.01
C SER A 60 22.27 47.93 15.68
N ASN A 61 21.06 47.37 15.89
CA ASN A 61 19.77 48.02 15.64
C ASN A 61 19.44 48.32 14.16
N ASN A 62 20.25 47.84 13.21
CA ASN A 62 19.97 47.93 11.78
C ASN A 62 19.51 46.58 11.23
N LEU A 63 18.40 46.57 10.47
CA LEU A 63 17.94 45.38 9.75
C LEU A 63 18.90 45.07 8.61
N LEU A 64 19.59 43.93 8.72
CA LEU A 64 20.48 43.43 7.68
C LEU A 64 19.70 42.66 6.60
N GLY A 65 18.64 41.97 7.00
CA GLY A 65 17.83 41.15 6.10
C GLY A 65 16.82 40.29 6.85
N THR A 66 16.22 39.34 6.13
CA THR A 66 15.23 38.41 6.66
C THR A 66 15.63 36.99 6.32
N LEU A 67 15.54 36.10 7.31
CA LEU A 67 15.74 34.67 7.14
C LEU A 67 14.38 33.97 7.12
N ILE A 68 14.15 33.15 6.10
CA ILE A 68 12.97 32.29 6.01
C ILE A 68 13.36 30.83 6.27
N ILE A 69 12.67 30.20 7.20
CA ILE A 69 12.81 28.76 7.51
C ILE A 69 11.49 28.08 7.18
N GLU A 70 11.47 27.19 6.19
CA GLU A 70 10.32 26.31 5.93
C GLU A 70 10.54 24.95 6.62
N LEU A 71 9.51 24.48 7.33
CA LEU A 71 9.47 23.20 8.03
C LEU A 71 8.20 22.46 7.60
N ARG A 72 8.35 21.50 6.70
CA ARG A 72 7.24 20.67 6.23
C ARG A 72 7.40 19.25 6.74
N SER A 73 6.38 18.75 7.44
CA SER A 73 6.36 17.35 7.84
C SER A 73 6.36 16.46 6.60
N LYS A 74 6.98 15.28 6.69
CA LYS A 74 6.79 14.26 5.67
C LYS A 74 5.29 13.93 5.59
N PRO A 75 4.70 13.82 4.39
CA PRO A 75 3.33 13.36 4.27
C PRO A 75 3.22 11.98 4.94
N TYR A 76 2.09 11.70 5.58
CA TYR A 76 1.88 10.39 6.20
C TYR A 76 2.06 9.31 5.13
N ASN A 77 3.12 8.51 5.27
CA ASN A 77 3.48 7.45 4.35
C ASN A 77 3.70 6.21 5.19
N TYR A 78 2.76 5.26 5.08
CA TYR A 78 2.70 4.03 5.88
C TYR A 78 3.94 3.15 5.70
N ASN A 79 4.72 3.37 4.63
CA ASN A 79 5.90 2.57 4.34
C ASN A 79 7.16 3.25 4.85
N ASN A 80 7.54 2.85 6.05
CA ASN A 80 8.81 3.20 6.67
C ASN A 80 9.96 2.81 5.72
N ARG A 81 10.92 3.71 5.52
CA ARG A 81 12.09 3.50 4.64
C ARG A 81 13.13 2.55 5.25
N LEU A 82 12.84 2.03 6.44
CA LEU A 82 13.72 1.18 7.21
C LEU A 82 13.12 -0.24 7.19
N PRO A 83 13.90 -1.26 6.79
CA PRO A 83 13.45 -2.65 6.91
C PRO A 83 12.92 -2.92 8.32
N ASP A 84 11.87 -3.71 8.44
CA ASP A 84 11.24 -4.04 9.74
C ASP A 84 12.25 -4.56 10.78
N LEU A 85 13.36 -5.14 10.31
CA LEU A 85 14.48 -5.66 11.11
C LEU A 85 15.31 -4.57 11.84
N LEU A 86 15.32 -3.34 11.32
CA LEU A 86 16.11 -2.21 11.84
C LEU A 86 15.23 -1.15 12.50
N ALA A 87 13.92 -1.21 12.32
CA ALA A 87 12.99 -0.40 13.09
C ALA A 87 13.03 -0.89 14.54
N GLU A 88 13.43 -0.01 15.47
CA GLU A 88 13.26 -0.29 16.90
C GLU A 88 11.83 -0.79 17.12
N GLN A 89 11.68 -1.93 17.78
CA GLN A 89 10.39 -2.51 18.21
C GLN A 89 9.73 -1.61 19.25
N LYS A 90 9.43 -0.35 18.91
CA LYS A 90 8.37 0.38 19.58
C LYS A 90 7.12 -0.38 19.23
N TYR A 91 6.55 -1.10 20.20
CA TYR A 91 5.22 -1.71 20.14
C TYR A 91 4.29 -0.79 19.34
N SER A 92 4.09 -1.17 18.08
CA SER A 92 3.72 -0.24 17.03
C SER A 92 2.22 -0.16 16.95
N LYS A 93 1.65 1.02 17.24
CA LYS A 93 0.29 1.38 16.76
C LYS A 93 0.14 1.13 15.25
N ASP A 94 1.25 1.01 14.51
CA ASP A 94 1.29 0.75 13.07
C ASP A 94 0.86 -0.68 12.67
N GLU A 95 0.97 -1.69 13.55
CA GLU A 95 0.42 -3.04 13.26
C GLU A 95 -1.11 -3.05 13.25
N GLU A 96 -1.75 -2.23 14.09
CA GLU A 96 -3.21 -2.15 14.22
C GLU A 96 -3.87 -1.64 12.92
N PHE A 97 -3.14 -0.85 12.13
CA PHE A 97 -3.57 -0.33 10.83
C PHE A 97 -3.11 -1.21 9.64
N LYS A 98 -2.49 -2.36 9.89
CA LYS A 98 -2.08 -3.27 8.81
C LYS A 98 -3.31 -3.81 8.08
N GLY A 99 -3.29 -3.67 6.75
CA GLY A 99 -4.41 -4.04 5.87
C GLY A 99 -5.52 -2.99 5.76
N TYR A 100 -5.41 -1.84 6.45
CA TYR A 100 -6.26 -0.70 6.19
C TYR A 100 -5.69 0.14 5.05
N SER A 101 -6.59 0.72 4.25
CA SER A 101 -6.26 1.73 3.27
C SER A 101 -6.84 3.05 3.70
N ILE A 102 -6.12 4.15 3.55
CA ILE A 102 -6.56 5.47 3.99
C ILE A 102 -6.49 6.42 2.80
N ALA A 103 -7.49 7.29 2.63
CA ALA A 103 -7.44 8.38 1.67
C ALA A 103 -7.86 9.71 2.30
N LEU A 104 -7.18 10.75 1.87
CA LEU A 104 -7.41 12.13 2.27
C LEU A 104 -7.88 12.91 1.04
N TYR A 105 -9.06 13.51 1.13
CA TYR A 105 -9.62 14.37 0.10
C TYR A 105 -9.75 15.81 0.58
N ASN A 106 -9.49 16.75 -0.33
CA ASN A 106 -9.75 18.16 -0.14
C ASN A 106 -10.52 18.71 -1.35
N ASN A 107 -11.66 19.34 -1.13
CA ASN A 107 -12.61 19.76 -2.16
C ASN A 107 -12.94 18.62 -3.14
N ASP A 108 -13.21 17.43 -2.60
CA ASP A 108 -13.45 16.18 -3.35
C ASP A 108 -12.31 15.76 -4.30
N LYS A 109 -11.10 16.32 -4.16
CA LYS A 109 -9.91 15.86 -4.87
C LYS A 109 -9.02 15.03 -3.96
N LEU A 110 -8.56 13.89 -4.44
CA LEU A 110 -7.63 13.04 -3.70
C LEU A 110 -6.30 13.78 -3.50
N LEU A 111 -5.92 14.00 -2.24
CA LEU A 111 -4.64 14.60 -1.87
C LEU A 111 -3.56 13.55 -1.58
N ASN A 112 -3.93 12.51 -0.83
CA ASN A 112 -3.00 11.44 -0.47
C ASN A 112 -3.78 10.15 -0.20
N GLN A 113 -3.12 9.02 -0.42
CA GLN A 113 -3.65 7.70 -0.11
C GLN A 113 -2.56 6.73 0.34
N SER A 114 -2.95 5.74 1.14
CA SER A 114 -2.12 4.62 1.58
C SER A 114 -2.92 3.31 1.59
N GLY A 115 -2.21 2.18 1.57
CA GLY A 115 -2.79 0.83 1.64
C GLY A 115 -3.26 0.24 0.29
N PRO A 116 -3.76 -1.01 0.28
CA PRO A 116 -4.00 -1.79 -0.94
C PRO A 116 -5.15 -1.26 -1.84
N TYR A 117 -6.14 -0.56 -1.27
CA TYR A 117 -7.27 -0.03 -2.02
C TYR A 117 -6.83 1.14 -2.91
N THR A 118 -7.35 1.17 -4.14
CA THR A 118 -7.08 2.22 -5.12
C THR A 118 -8.26 3.20 -5.12
N TYR A 119 -8.03 4.40 -4.61
CA TYR A 119 -9.09 5.40 -4.51
C TYR A 119 -9.27 6.18 -5.83
N PRO A 120 -10.50 6.60 -6.17
CA PRO A 120 -10.73 7.50 -7.28
C PRO A 120 -10.14 8.90 -7.00
N LEU A 121 -9.71 9.60 -8.04
CA LEU A 121 -9.21 10.98 -7.94
C LEU A 121 -10.32 11.95 -7.50
N ASN A 122 -11.55 11.66 -7.91
CA ASN A 122 -12.74 12.38 -7.50
C ASN A 122 -13.41 11.67 -6.32
N GLY A 123 -13.47 12.33 -5.17
CA GLY A 123 -14.08 11.84 -3.95
C GLY A 123 -15.60 11.95 -3.91
N SER A 124 -16.25 12.61 -4.88
CA SER A 124 -17.70 12.81 -4.88
C SER A 124 -18.52 11.51 -4.90
N PHE A 125 -17.91 10.40 -5.28
CA PHE A 125 -18.51 9.06 -5.18
C PHE A 125 -18.82 8.66 -3.73
N PHE A 126 -18.04 9.18 -2.77
CA PHE A 126 -18.20 8.88 -1.36
C PHE A 126 -19.07 9.93 -0.67
N LYS A 127 -20.32 9.55 -0.38
CA LYS A 127 -21.28 10.40 0.31
C LYS A 127 -21.07 10.35 1.83
N GLY A 128 -20.25 11.25 2.35
CA GLY A 128 -20.08 11.45 3.80
C GLY A 128 -21.04 12.51 4.37
N LYS A 129 -21.19 12.52 5.69
CA LYS A 129 -21.97 13.52 6.45
C LYS A 129 -21.03 14.36 7.32
N LEU A 130 -21.33 15.65 7.47
CA LEU A 130 -20.51 16.58 8.23
C LEU A 130 -20.42 16.16 9.70
N ASN A 131 -19.19 16.05 10.20
CA ASN A 131 -18.86 15.68 11.58
C ASN A 131 -19.52 14.37 12.06
N ASP A 132 -19.74 13.43 11.14
CA ASP A 132 -20.38 12.14 11.40
C ASP A 132 -19.68 11.03 10.61
N PHE A 133 -19.82 9.80 11.08
CA PHE A 133 -19.23 8.61 10.47
C PHE A 133 -20.27 7.90 9.61
N VAL A 134 -19.91 7.65 8.34
CA VAL A 134 -20.78 6.93 7.40
C VAL A 134 -20.05 5.70 6.90
N ASN A 135 -20.70 4.54 7.00
CA ASN A 135 -20.19 3.30 6.44
C ASN A 135 -20.82 3.02 5.08
N ILE A 136 -19.99 2.76 4.07
CA ILE A 136 -20.41 2.36 2.73
C ILE A 136 -19.71 1.05 2.37
N ASN A 137 -20.46 0.14 1.75
CA ASN A 137 -19.96 -1.15 1.31
C ASN A 137 -19.72 -1.12 -0.20
N ASP A 138 -18.54 -1.55 -0.63
CA ASP A 138 -18.24 -1.87 -2.02
C ASP A 138 -18.21 -3.39 -2.16
N ASP A 139 -19.29 -3.94 -2.74
CA ASP A 139 -19.44 -5.38 -2.89
C ASP A 139 -18.69 -5.92 -4.12
N VAL A 140 -18.32 -5.05 -5.07
CA VAL A 140 -17.57 -5.43 -6.28
C VAL A 140 -16.12 -5.67 -5.92
N LEU A 141 -15.51 -4.73 -5.20
CA LEU A 141 -14.13 -4.86 -4.73
C LEU A 141 -14.02 -5.54 -3.37
N ARG A 142 -15.15 -5.87 -2.73
CA ARG A 142 -15.23 -6.48 -1.38
C ARG A 142 -14.57 -5.62 -0.30
N TYR A 143 -14.72 -4.30 -0.35
CA TYR A 143 -14.23 -3.39 0.70
C TYR A 143 -15.38 -2.80 1.51
N SER A 144 -15.10 -2.48 2.77
CA SER A 144 -15.92 -1.65 3.63
C SER A 144 -15.22 -0.31 3.85
N HIS A 145 -15.92 0.78 3.58
CA HIS A 145 -15.41 2.14 3.66
C HIS A 145 -16.06 2.87 4.84
N LEU A 146 -15.25 3.39 5.75
CA LEU A 146 -15.64 4.32 6.79
C LEU A 146 -15.26 5.73 6.34
N ILE A 147 -16.25 6.60 6.19
CA ILE A 147 -16.10 7.97 5.69
C ILE A 147 -16.36 8.94 6.84
N PHE A 148 -15.45 9.90 6.99
CA PHE A 148 -15.57 10.98 7.98
C PHE A 148 -15.29 12.33 7.31
N LYS A 149 -16.22 13.29 7.42
CA LYS A 149 -16.06 14.65 6.89
C LYS A 149 -15.91 15.66 8.04
N PRO A 150 -14.68 15.99 8.50
CA PRO A 150 -14.47 16.96 9.56
C PRO A 150 -14.87 18.39 9.16
N SER A 151 -14.86 18.71 7.86
CA SER A 151 -15.36 19.98 7.33
C SER A 151 -16.02 19.75 5.97
N ALA A 152 -16.71 20.77 5.43
CA ALA A 152 -17.34 20.68 4.11
C ALA A 152 -16.33 20.29 3.00
N ASN A 153 -15.08 20.73 3.15
CA ASN A 153 -14.04 20.58 2.15
C ASN A 153 -13.11 19.39 2.42
N LYS A 154 -12.99 18.92 3.66
CA LYS A 154 -12.07 17.84 4.05
C LYS A 154 -12.82 16.54 4.26
N MET A 155 -12.29 15.45 3.73
CA MET A 155 -12.86 14.12 3.91
C MET A 155 -11.74 13.09 4.09
N VAL A 156 -11.91 12.22 5.09
CA VAL A 156 -11.05 11.06 5.35
C VAL A 156 -11.85 9.81 5.05
N ILE A 157 -11.24 8.87 4.34
CA ILE A 157 -11.84 7.57 4.07
C ILE A 157 -10.88 6.50 4.53
N ILE A 158 -11.40 5.53 5.29
CA ILE A 158 -10.67 4.37 5.76
C ILE A 158 -11.36 3.13 5.17
N SER A 159 -10.62 2.31 4.45
CA SER A 159 -11.15 1.14 3.76
C SER A 159 -10.49 -0.13 4.27
N LYS A 160 -11.29 -1.17 4.49
CA LYS A 160 -10.80 -2.50 4.88
C LYS A 160 -11.44 -3.57 4.01
N GLU A 161 -10.64 -4.55 3.59
CA GLU A 161 -11.13 -5.68 2.81
C GLU A 161 -12.02 -6.58 3.67
N LYS A 162 -13.13 -7.03 3.08
CA LYS A 162 -14.08 -7.95 3.71
C LYS A 162 -13.58 -9.38 3.55
N VAL A 163 -13.39 -10.05 4.69
CA VAL A 163 -13.15 -11.49 4.73
C VAL A 163 -14.36 -12.21 4.12
N GLY A 164 -14.10 -13.03 3.10
CA GLY A 164 -15.13 -13.75 2.36
C GLY A 164 -15.66 -14.97 3.10
N TRP A 165 -16.68 -15.58 2.51
CA TRP A 165 -17.33 -16.75 3.07
C TRP A 165 -16.45 -18.00 3.07
N VAL A 166 -15.59 -18.15 2.06
CA VAL A 166 -14.69 -19.30 1.94
C VAL A 166 -13.63 -19.26 3.03
N GLU A 167 -13.06 -18.08 3.28
CA GLU A 167 -12.05 -17.84 4.31
C GLU A 167 -12.63 -18.06 5.71
N ARG A 168 -13.88 -17.62 5.93
CA ARG A 168 -14.61 -17.92 7.18
C ARG A 168 -14.86 -19.42 7.36
N LEU A 169 -15.27 -20.12 6.29
CA LEU A 169 -15.50 -21.56 6.32
C LEU A 169 -14.20 -22.34 6.55
N ALA A 170 -13.09 -21.88 5.97
CA ALA A 170 -11.76 -22.45 6.19
C ALA A 170 -11.32 -22.28 7.65
N ALA A 171 -11.50 -21.09 8.23
CA ALA A 171 -11.23 -20.85 9.65
C ALA A 171 -12.07 -21.76 10.55
N LEU A 172 -13.37 -21.92 10.25
CA LEU A 172 -14.26 -22.85 10.96
C LEU A 172 -13.78 -24.31 10.85
N SER A 173 -13.34 -24.72 9.66
CA SER A 173 -12.83 -26.07 9.41
C SER A 173 -11.55 -26.35 10.20
N PHE A 174 -10.69 -25.34 10.35
CA PHE A 174 -9.51 -25.43 11.20
C PHE A 174 -9.87 -25.65 12.68
N PHE A 175 -10.84 -24.89 13.22
CA PHE A 175 -11.34 -25.14 14.58
C PHE A 175 -11.89 -26.55 14.75
N PHE A 176 -12.59 -27.07 13.74
CA PHE A 176 -13.11 -28.43 13.76
C PHE A 176 -11.99 -29.49 13.75
N LEU A 177 -10.92 -29.28 12.96
CA LEU A 177 -9.75 -30.15 12.96
C LEU A 177 -9.05 -30.18 14.32
N VAL A 178 -8.81 -29.00 14.91
CA VAL A 178 -8.22 -28.87 16.26
C VAL A 178 -9.09 -29.59 17.28
N PHE A 179 -10.41 -29.46 17.18
CA PHE A 179 -11.36 -30.14 18.04
C PHE A 179 -11.31 -31.67 17.89
N ILE A 180 -11.24 -32.19 16.66
CA ILE A 180 -11.08 -33.64 16.42
C ILE A 180 -9.78 -34.16 17.03
N ILE A 181 -8.66 -33.46 16.82
CA ILE A 181 -7.36 -33.84 17.40
C ILE A 181 -7.45 -33.85 18.92
N PHE A 182 -8.06 -32.83 19.51
CA PHE A 182 -8.31 -32.77 20.96
C PHE A 182 -9.15 -33.95 21.45
N CYS A 183 -10.24 -34.31 20.75
CA CYS A 183 -11.05 -35.48 21.08
C CYS A 183 -10.27 -36.80 20.98
N ILE A 184 -9.42 -36.97 19.96
CA ILE A 184 -8.57 -38.16 19.80
C ILE A 184 -7.58 -38.27 20.96
N ILE A 185 -6.94 -37.15 21.34
CA ILE A 185 -6.02 -37.11 22.48
C ILE A 185 -6.75 -37.46 23.78
N LEU A 186 -7.92 -36.86 24.01
CA LEU A 186 -8.73 -37.12 25.21
C LEU A 186 -9.17 -38.58 25.25
N TYR A 187 -9.65 -39.13 24.14
CA TYR A 187 -10.02 -40.54 24.03
C TYR A 187 -8.82 -41.46 24.30
N GLY A 188 -7.65 -41.15 23.73
CA GLY A 188 -6.42 -41.89 23.98
C GLY A 188 -6.00 -41.84 25.45
N LEU A 189 -6.15 -40.69 26.11
CA LEU A 189 -5.84 -40.52 27.53
C LEU A 189 -6.81 -41.32 28.41
N VAL A 190 -8.11 -41.26 28.13
CA VAL A 190 -9.12 -42.07 28.85
C VAL A 190 -8.90 -43.56 28.65
N TRP A 191 -8.56 -43.99 27.42
CA TRP A 191 -8.22 -45.38 27.12
C TRP A 191 -6.97 -45.83 27.89
N LEU A 192 -5.94 -44.98 27.97
CA LEU A 192 -4.70 -45.26 28.70
C LEU A 192 -4.97 -45.40 30.21
N ILE A 193 -5.74 -44.48 30.82
CA ILE A 193 -6.08 -44.56 32.25
C ILE A 193 -6.88 -45.83 32.56
N LYS A 194 -7.91 -46.15 31.76
CA LYS A 194 -8.71 -47.37 31.97
C LYS A 194 -7.90 -48.65 31.83
N ASN A 195 -6.87 -48.65 30.97
CA ASN A 195 -5.99 -49.79 30.79
C ASN A 195 -4.90 -49.89 31.88
N LEU A 196 -4.71 -48.86 32.70
CA LEU A 196 -3.83 -48.88 33.89
C LEU A 196 -4.58 -49.34 35.16
N ASP A 197 -5.89 -49.13 35.25
CA ASP A 197 -6.74 -49.56 36.39
C ASP A 197 -7.19 -51.04 36.30
N ASP A 198 -6.93 -51.72 35.19
CA ASP A 198 -7.32 -53.12 35.00
C ASP A 198 -6.16 -54.07 35.35
N ASP A 199 -6.04 -54.45 36.62
CA ASP A 199 -5.10 -55.46 37.16
C ASP A 199 -5.29 -56.89 36.59
N ARG A 200 -6.05 -57.05 35.48
CA ARG A 200 -6.38 -58.33 34.86
C ARG A 200 -6.33 -58.37 33.34
N VAL A 201 -5.41 -57.63 32.71
CA VAL A 201 -5.15 -57.82 31.27
C VAL A 201 -3.75 -58.35 31.02
N GLY A 202 -3.63 -59.67 31.13
CA GLY A 202 -2.46 -60.41 30.69
C GLY A 202 -2.11 -60.09 29.24
N TRP A 203 -0.82 -59.92 29.00
CA TRP A 203 -0.15 -59.61 27.72
C TRP A 203 -0.31 -60.65 26.60
N PHE A 204 -1.37 -61.47 26.59
CA PHE A 204 -1.47 -62.56 25.61
C PHE A 204 -2.91 -62.96 25.28
N SER A 205 -3.58 -62.18 24.42
CA SER A 205 -4.61 -62.76 23.54
C SER A 205 -4.86 -61.99 22.22
N ILE A 206 -4.03 -61.01 21.86
CA ILE A 206 -4.07 -60.39 20.51
C ILE A 206 -3.16 -61.16 19.55
N ASN A 207 -3.34 -62.48 19.44
CA ASN A 207 -2.69 -63.21 18.34
C ASN A 207 -3.47 -64.38 17.76
N ARG A 208 -4.77 -64.48 18.05
CA ARG A 208 -5.63 -65.56 17.53
C ARG A 208 -6.83 -65.05 16.73
N SER A 209 -6.57 -64.11 15.83
CA SER A 209 -7.50 -63.71 14.76
C SER A 209 -6.79 -63.55 13.39
N LEU A 210 -5.46 -63.66 13.36
CA LEU A 210 -4.63 -63.46 12.15
C LEU A 210 -4.20 -64.76 11.45
N MET A 211 -4.93 -65.87 11.64
CA MET A 211 -4.81 -67.05 10.76
C MET A 211 -6.12 -67.28 10.03
N ILE A 212 -6.35 -66.46 8.99
CA ILE A 212 -7.37 -66.75 7.99
C ILE A 212 -6.66 -66.77 6.65
N ASN A 213 -6.45 -68.00 6.17
CA ASN A 213 -6.66 -68.50 4.81
C ASN A 213 -6.10 -67.69 3.62
N ALA A 214 -5.44 -68.40 2.72
CA ALA A 214 -4.68 -67.89 1.56
C ALA A 214 -5.48 -67.06 0.52
N ASN A 215 -6.79 -66.85 0.72
CA ASN A 215 -7.59 -65.85 -0.02
C ASN A 215 -7.49 -64.41 0.54
N LYS A 216 -6.82 -64.18 1.67
CA LYS A 216 -6.58 -62.82 2.22
C LYS A 216 -5.47 -62.05 1.48
N ILE A 217 -4.60 -62.70 0.71
CA ILE A 217 -3.58 -62.03 -0.10
C ILE A 217 -4.22 -61.14 -1.18
N LEU A 218 -5.35 -61.55 -1.76
CA LEU A 218 -6.12 -60.77 -2.74
C LEU A 218 -6.81 -59.55 -2.12
N TYR A 219 -7.38 -59.68 -0.91
CA TYR A 219 -8.00 -58.53 -0.23
C TYR A 219 -6.96 -57.56 0.35
N LYS A 220 -5.86 -58.06 0.92
CA LYS A 220 -4.77 -57.23 1.46
C LYS A 220 -4.13 -56.37 0.38
N THR A 221 -3.83 -56.95 -0.78
CA THR A 221 -3.25 -56.22 -1.93
C THR A 221 -4.23 -55.22 -2.53
N ARG A 222 -5.52 -55.58 -2.71
CA ARG A 222 -6.56 -54.63 -3.15
C ARG A 222 -6.72 -53.44 -2.20
N ILE A 223 -6.74 -53.69 -0.89
CA ILE A 223 -6.81 -52.64 0.14
C ILE A 223 -5.55 -51.77 0.12
N GLN A 224 -4.35 -52.39 0.06
CA GLN A 224 -3.08 -51.65 0.02
C GLN A 224 -2.95 -50.78 -1.24
N VAL A 225 -3.32 -51.30 -2.42
CA VAL A 225 -3.34 -50.52 -3.66
C VAL A 225 -4.36 -49.39 -3.57
N SER A 226 -5.54 -49.62 -3.00
CA SER A 226 -6.54 -48.56 -2.79
C SER A 226 -6.02 -47.45 -1.86
N ILE A 227 -5.32 -47.82 -0.78
CA ILE A 227 -4.72 -46.85 0.15
C ILE A 227 -3.63 -46.04 -0.56
N ILE A 228 -2.71 -46.70 -1.28
CA ILE A 228 -1.63 -46.03 -2.01
C ILE A 228 -2.22 -45.09 -3.07
N LEU A 229 -3.20 -45.56 -3.86
CA LEU A 229 -3.87 -44.73 -4.86
C LEU A 229 -4.57 -43.52 -4.22
N THR A 230 -5.24 -43.72 -3.08
CA THR A 230 -5.89 -42.63 -2.34
C THR A 230 -4.85 -41.61 -1.87
N VAL A 231 -3.72 -42.05 -1.31
CA VAL A 231 -2.64 -41.16 -0.87
C VAL A 231 -2.02 -40.40 -2.06
N VAL A 232 -1.78 -41.07 -3.19
CA VAL A 232 -1.26 -40.38 -4.39
C VAL A 232 -2.27 -39.37 -4.93
N ALA A 233 -3.56 -39.72 -4.98
CA ALA A 233 -4.62 -38.81 -5.41
C ALA A 233 -4.75 -37.59 -4.49
N THR A 234 -4.67 -37.77 -3.17
CA THR A 234 -4.72 -36.65 -2.23
C THR A 234 -3.48 -35.76 -2.37
N LEU A 235 -2.29 -36.32 -2.56
CA LEU A 235 -1.08 -35.53 -2.82
C LEU A 235 -1.18 -34.69 -4.11
N ILE A 236 -1.77 -35.24 -5.18
CA ILE A 236 -2.01 -34.49 -6.43
C ILE A 236 -3.00 -33.34 -6.19
N VAL A 237 -4.12 -33.60 -5.50
CA VAL A 237 -5.13 -32.57 -5.20
C VAL A 237 -4.54 -31.47 -4.31
N VAL A 238 -3.78 -31.84 -3.28
CA VAL A 238 -3.10 -30.88 -2.39
C VAL A 238 -2.06 -30.09 -3.18
N GLY A 239 -1.23 -30.73 -4.00
CA GLY A 239 -0.22 -30.06 -4.82
C GLY A 239 -0.85 -29.05 -5.80
N TRP A 240 -1.92 -29.46 -6.48
CA TRP A 240 -2.66 -28.60 -7.41
C TRP A 240 -3.31 -27.40 -6.70
N THR A 241 -4.00 -27.66 -5.58
CA THR A 241 -4.63 -26.62 -4.77
C THR A 241 -3.60 -25.63 -4.24
N THR A 242 -2.48 -26.13 -3.73
CA THR A 242 -1.37 -25.32 -3.20
C THR A 242 -0.77 -24.46 -4.30
N TYR A 243 -0.55 -25.02 -5.50
CA TYR A 243 -0.03 -24.27 -6.65
C TYR A 243 -0.95 -23.10 -7.03
N LEU A 244 -2.25 -23.36 -7.16
CA LEU A 244 -3.23 -22.30 -7.48
C LEU A 244 -3.29 -21.23 -6.40
N TYR A 245 -3.32 -21.65 -5.13
CA TYR A 245 -3.31 -20.75 -3.99
C TYR A 245 -2.05 -19.86 -3.97
N MET A 246 -0.87 -20.47 -4.07
CA MET A 246 0.41 -19.75 -4.09
C MET A 246 0.45 -18.77 -5.26
N ASN A 247 0.06 -19.17 -6.47
CA ASN A 247 0.07 -18.28 -7.63
C ASN A 247 -0.85 -17.06 -7.43
N ASN A 248 -2.04 -17.24 -6.86
CA ASN A 248 -2.95 -16.13 -6.58
C ASN A 248 -2.38 -15.19 -5.50
N GLU A 249 -1.84 -15.77 -4.43
CA GLU A 249 -1.24 -15.05 -3.31
C GLU A 249 0.00 -14.24 -3.75
N TYR A 250 0.90 -14.85 -4.53
CA TYR A 250 2.07 -14.15 -5.08
C TYR A 250 1.69 -12.98 -5.98
N ARG A 251 0.66 -13.13 -6.82
CA ARG A 251 0.16 -12.04 -7.67
C ARG A 251 -0.41 -10.90 -6.84
N GLY A 252 -1.19 -11.20 -5.80
CA GLY A 252 -1.69 -10.19 -4.87
C GLY A 252 -0.57 -9.41 -4.17
N GLN A 253 0.46 -10.12 -3.69
CA GLN A 253 1.63 -9.48 -3.08
C GLN A 253 2.41 -8.61 -4.07
N GLN A 254 2.61 -9.07 -5.31
CA GLN A 254 3.25 -8.29 -6.36
C GLN A 254 2.46 -7.02 -6.69
N ASP A 255 1.13 -7.10 -6.82
CA ASP A 255 0.28 -5.94 -7.09
C ASP A 255 0.43 -4.88 -5.99
N VAL A 256 0.45 -5.28 -4.71
CA VAL A 256 0.65 -4.37 -3.59
C VAL A 256 2.02 -3.70 -3.66
N LEU A 257 3.08 -4.46 -3.96
CA LEU A 257 4.44 -3.93 -4.11
C LEU A 257 4.56 -2.96 -5.28
N ILE A 258 3.93 -3.26 -6.42
CA ILE A 258 3.91 -2.40 -7.61
C ILE A 258 3.16 -1.10 -7.31
N LYS A 259 1.97 -1.17 -6.70
CA LYS A 259 1.20 0.03 -6.30
C LYS A 259 2.01 0.93 -5.38
N ASP A 260 2.66 0.36 -4.38
CA ASP A 260 3.52 1.12 -3.47
C ASP A 260 4.67 1.81 -4.22
N LYS A 261 5.35 1.08 -5.13
CA LYS A 261 6.40 1.65 -5.96
C LYS A 261 5.88 2.79 -6.84
N ILE A 262 4.73 2.62 -7.51
CA ILE A 262 4.08 3.67 -8.32
C ILE A 262 3.84 4.93 -7.50
N ARG A 263 3.25 4.79 -6.30
CA ARG A 263 2.95 5.93 -5.42
C ARG A 263 4.21 6.64 -4.94
N LYS A 264 5.25 5.90 -4.58
CA LYS A 264 6.55 6.47 -4.19
C LYS A 264 7.17 7.28 -5.33
N VAL A 265 7.18 6.72 -6.53
CA VAL A 265 7.69 7.40 -7.74
C VAL A 265 6.88 8.66 -8.02
N GLN A 266 5.54 8.56 -8.03
CA GLN A 266 4.65 9.70 -8.25
C GLN A 266 4.90 10.83 -7.23
N GLN A 267 4.90 10.53 -5.94
CA GLN A 267 5.09 11.53 -4.88
C GLN A 267 6.47 12.19 -4.94
N ASN A 268 7.53 11.41 -5.21
CA ASN A 268 8.87 11.96 -5.35
C ASN A 268 8.98 12.86 -6.59
N PHE A 269 8.35 12.47 -7.70
CA PHE A 269 8.35 13.25 -8.94
C PHE A 269 7.56 14.55 -8.77
N GLU A 270 6.36 14.49 -8.18
CA GLU A 270 5.56 15.68 -7.87
C GLU A 270 6.34 16.67 -7.02
N LYS A 271 7.05 16.20 -5.99
CA LYS A 271 7.87 17.06 -5.14
C LYS A 271 8.93 17.83 -5.95
N GLN A 272 9.57 17.17 -6.91
CA GLN A 272 10.57 17.80 -7.79
C GLN A 272 9.91 18.84 -8.71
N VAL A 273 8.75 18.51 -9.30
CA VAL A 273 8.01 19.42 -10.19
C VAL A 273 7.43 20.63 -9.46
N PHE A 274 6.86 20.45 -8.26
CA PHE A 274 6.31 21.55 -7.44
C PHE A 274 7.37 22.56 -7.02
N SER A 275 8.63 22.17 -6.88
CA SER A 275 9.74 23.08 -6.60
C SER A 275 9.96 24.07 -7.75
N ASN A 276 9.86 23.59 -8.99
CA ASN A 276 10.23 24.34 -10.19
C ASN A 276 9.03 25.00 -10.89
N GLY A 277 7.79 24.68 -10.48
CA GLY A 277 6.55 25.34 -10.90
C GLY A 277 6.11 25.08 -12.36
N LYS A 278 6.97 24.50 -13.20
CA LYS A 278 6.68 24.05 -14.57
C LYS A 278 7.52 22.82 -14.91
N ILE A 279 6.93 21.92 -15.71
CA ILE A 279 7.69 20.85 -16.37
C ILE A 279 8.32 21.48 -17.61
N SER A 280 9.59 21.87 -17.50
CA SER A 280 10.40 22.26 -18.66
C SER A 280 10.71 21.03 -19.52
N THR A 281 10.94 21.20 -20.82
CA THR A 281 11.32 20.12 -21.75
C THR A 281 12.69 20.38 -22.38
N ASP A 282 13.54 21.11 -21.66
CA ASP A 282 14.92 21.35 -22.04
C ASP A 282 15.80 20.12 -21.76
N GLU A 283 17.02 20.13 -22.30
CA GLU A 283 17.96 19.01 -22.16
C GLU A 283 18.28 18.70 -20.69
N ASN A 284 18.33 19.72 -19.83
CA ASN A 284 18.57 19.52 -18.40
C ASN A 284 17.40 18.79 -17.74
N ALA A 285 16.16 19.15 -18.04
CA ALA A 285 14.99 18.46 -17.49
C ALA A 285 14.91 16.99 -17.95
N ILE A 286 15.37 16.68 -19.17
CA ILE A 286 15.48 15.29 -19.65
C ILE A 286 16.57 14.53 -18.88
N ALA A 287 17.73 15.15 -18.65
CA ALA A 287 18.80 14.55 -17.86
C ALA A 287 18.36 14.29 -16.41
N ASP A 288 17.68 15.26 -15.80
CA ASP A 288 17.10 15.13 -14.46
C ASP A 288 16.05 14.02 -14.40
N PHE A 289 15.22 13.88 -15.44
CA PHE A 289 14.23 12.80 -15.54
C PHE A 289 14.89 11.42 -15.65
N ASN A 290 15.97 11.30 -16.41
CA ASN A 290 16.73 10.04 -16.50
C ASN A 290 17.41 9.71 -15.17
N ASN A 291 18.06 10.69 -14.53
CA ASN A 291 18.65 10.51 -13.20
C ASN A 291 17.59 10.12 -12.16
N PHE A 292 16.40 10.73 -12.22
CA PHE A 292 15.28 10.39 -11.37
C PHE A 292 14.83 8.94 -11.58
N ALA A 293 14.73 8.50 -12.84
CA ALA A 293 14.37 7.13 -13.20
C ALA A 293 15.41 6.11 -12.68
N ASP A 294 16.70 6.42 -12.84
CA ASP A 294 17.82 5.59 -12.37
C ASP A 294 17.81 5.45 -10.83
N VAL A 295 17.65 6.56 -10.09
CA VAL A 295 17.56 6.55 -8.62
C VAL A 295 16.37 5.71 -8.13
N ASN A 296 15.26 5.68 -8.88
CA ASN A 296 14.09 4.87 -8.55
C ASN A 296 14.14 3.45 -9.13
N ASN A 297 15.23 3.07 -9.82
CA ASN A 297 15.39 1.79 -10.53
C ASN A 297 14.12 1.45 -11.33
N ALA A 298 13.67 2.38 -12.17
CA ALA A 298 12.44 2.25 -12.93
C ALA A 298 12.57 2.91 -14.29
N ASP A 299 12.05 2.25 -15.32
CA ASP A 299 11.91 2.85 -16.64
C ASP A 299 10.63 3.68 -16.69
N LEU A 300 10.73 4.95 -17.05
CA LEU A 300 9.63 5.90 -16.92
C LEU A 300 9.31 6.56 -18.26
N THR A 301 8.01 6.75 -18.49
CA THR A 301 7.49 7.62 -19.55
C THR A 301 6.46 8.55 -18.95
N LEU A 302 6.68 9.85 -19.09
CA LEU A 302 5.77 10.90 -18.67
C LEU A 302 4.83 11.23 -19.82
N TYR A 303 3.53 11.24 -19.53
CA TYR A 303 2.48 11.59 -20.48
C TYR A 303 1.75 12.86 -20.02
N ASP A 304 1.22 13.63 -20.97
CA ASP A 304 0.33 14.74 -20.68
C ASP A 304 -1.11 14.26 -20.38
N THR A 305 -2.00 15.20 -20.03
CA THR A 305 -3.41 14.90 -19.73
C THR A 305 -4.24 14.45 -20.95
N LYS A 306 -3.68 14.54 -22.16
CA LYS A 306 -4.24 14.04 -23.42
C LYS A 306 -3.67 12.68 -23.81
N GLY A 307 -2.71 12.17 -23.03
CA GLY A 307 -2.04 10.90 -23.26
C GLY A 307 -0.89 10.97 -24.28
N ASP A 308 -0.36 12.15 -24.59
CA ASP A 308 0.82 12.34 -25.43
C ASP A 308 2.10 12.23 -24.61
N VAL A 309 3.13 11.59 -25.17
CA VAL A 309 4.45 11.48 -24.52
C VAL A 309 5.10 12.86 -24.38
N VAL A 310 5.50 13.21 -23.17
CA VAL A 310 6.26 14.42 -22.83
C VAL A 310 7.75 14.11 -22.71
N MET A 311 8.09 13.08 -21.92
CA MET A 311 9.47 12.62 -21.70
C MET A 311 9.51 11.10 -21.53
N THR A 312 10.64 10.49 -21.83
CA THR A 312 10.85 9.04 -21.68
C THR A 312 12.32 8.72 -21.49
N THR A 313 12.62 7.69 -20.70
CA THR A 313 13.96 7.14 -20.56
C THR A 313 14.45 6.39 -21.81
N TYR A 314 13.53 5.97 -22.68
CA TYR A 314 13.84 5.25 -23.93
C TYR A 314 13.29 5.96 -25.18
N PRO A 315 13.85 7.12 -25.57
CA PRO A 315 13.37 7.86 -26.74
C PRO A 315 13.54 7.07 -28.06
N LYS A 316 14.52 6.16 -28.12
CA LYS A 316 14.78 5.33 -29.30
C LYS A 316 13.57 4.46 -29.70
N LEU A 317 12.81 3.93 -28.74
CA LEU A 317 11.65 3.08 -29.02
C LEU A 317 10.54 3.84 -29.78
N TYR A 318 10.32 5.11 -29.43
CA TYR A 318 9.36 5.97 -30.09
C TYR A 318 9.89 6.52 -31.42
N ASN A 319 11.19 6.85 -31.49
CA ASN A 319 11.81 7.39 -32.70
C ASN A 319 11.87 6.33 -33.82
N PHE A 320 12.14 5.07 -33.47
CA PHE A 320 12.07 3.94 -34.40
C PHE A 320 10.65 3.43 -34.65
N LYS A 321 9.62 4.09 -34.07
CA LYS A 321 8.20 3.71 -34.21
C LYS A 321 7.90 2.26 -33.81
N ILE A 322 8.67 1.71 -32.88
CA ILE A 322 8.41 0.38 -32.30
C ILE A 322 7.15 0.45 -31.42
N ILE A 323 6.95 1.58 -30.74
CA ILE A 323 5.76 1.90 -29.94
C ILE A 323 5.21 3.28 -30.32
N GLY A 324 3.89 3.44 -30.20
CA GLY A 324 3.21 4.71 -30.50
C GLY A 324 3.44 5.76 -29.41
N ARG A 325 3.40 7.06 -29.78
CA ARG A 325 3.57 8.19 -28.84
C ARG A 325 2.33 8.49 -27.97
N LYS A 326 1.36 7.58 -27.93
CA LYS A 326 0.13 7.70 -27.16
C LYS A 326 0.14 6.69 -26.03
N MET A 327 -0.37 7.10 -24.87
CA MET A 327 -0.62 6.21 -23.74
C MET A 327 -1.52 5.05 -24.17
N GLY A 328 -1.24 3.85 -23.67
CA GLY A 328 -2.05 2.67 -23.94
C GLY A 328 -3.52 2.89 -23.57
N THR A 329 -4.43 2.45 -24.45
CA THR A 329 -5.88 2.70 -24.34
C THR A 329 -6.48 2.25 -23.00
N LYS A 330 -6.09 1.07 -22.50
CA LYS A 330 -6.57 0.55 -21.20
C LYS A 330 -6.14 1.47 -20.05
N ALA A 331 -4.90 1.95 -20.06
CA ALA A 331 -4.38 2.86 -19.04
C ALA A 331 -5.09 4.22 -19.12
N TYR A 332 -5.23 4.79 -20.32
CA TYR A 332 -5.90 6.06 -20.53
C TYR A 332 -7.38 6.03 -20.09
N LEU A 333 -8.10 4.94 -20.38
CA LEU A 333 -9.49 4.76 -19.94
C LEU A 333 -9.59 4.68 -18.41
N ASN A 334 -8.73 3.92 -17.75
CA ASN A 334 -8.76 3.77 -16.30
C ASN A 334 -8.40 5.06 -15.57
N LEU A 335 -7.36 5.77 -16.03
CA LEU A 335 -6.87 6.98 -15.38
C LEU A 335 -7.75 8.19 -15.69
N LYS A 336 -8.06 8.46 -16.96
CA LYS A 336 -8.85 9.63 -17.36
C LYS A 336 -10.35 9.38 -17.36
N GLY A 337 -10.79 8.24 -17.87
CA GLY A 337 -12.22 7.90 -17.97
C GLY A 337 -12.82 7.55 -16.62
N LEU A 338 -12.27 6.53 -15.95
CA LEU A 338 -12.74 6.05 -14.66
C LEU A 338 -12.21 6.85 -13.47
N GLN A 339 -11.32 7.82 -13.69
CA GLN A 339 -10.71 8.66 -12.65
C GLN A 339 -10.03 7.83 -11.56
N ARG A 340 -9.40 6.69 -11.91
CA ARG A 340 -8.60 5.91 -10.95
C ARG A 340 -7.26 6.60 -10.74
N SER A 341 -6.77 6.62 -9.51
CA SER A 341 -5.45 7.20 -9.20
C SER A 341 -4.29 6.43 -9.83
N GLU A 342 -4.45 5.12 -9.99
CA GLU A 342 -3.43 4.21 -10.52
C GLU A 342 -4.10 3.05 -11.26
N PHE A 343 -3.36 2.41 -12.16
CA PHE A 343 -3.81 1.25 -12.90
C PHE A 343 -2.62 0.33 -13.19
N ILE A 344 -2.79 -0.97 -12.93
CA ILE A 344 -1.81 -2.01 -13.26
C ILE A 344 -2.40 -2.83 -14.40
N ASN A 345 -1.64 -2.95 -15.49
CA ASN A 345 -2.02 -3.79 -16.62
C ASN A 345 -1.43 -5.19 -16.45
N GLN A 346 -2.20 -6.11 -15.89
CA GLN A 346 -1.78 -7.51 -15.70
C GLN A 346 -1.64 -8.30 -17.02
N ASP A 347 -2.21 -7.79 -18.11
CA ASP A 347 -2.14 -8.44 -19.43
C ASP A 347 -0.89 -8.06 -20.23
N GLU A 348 -0.04 -7.17 -19.71
CA GLU A 348 1.16 -6.73 -20.42
C GLU A 348 2.20 -7.86 -20.45
N LYS A 349 2.70 -8.15 -21.65
CA LYS A 349 3.70 -9.20 -21.89
C LYS A 349 4.85 -8.63 -22.69
N ILE A 350 6.07 -8.93 -22.25
CA ILE A 350 7.28 -8.60 -23.01
C ILE A 350 7.75 -9.88 -23.70
N GLY A 351 7.33 -10.07 -24.95
CA GLY A 351 7.58 -11.30 -25.71
C GLY A 351 6.86 -12.50 -25.09
N ASN A 352 7.61 -13.55 -24.74
CA ASN A 352 7.09 -14.75 -24.09
C ASN A 352 7.16 -14.69 -22.55
N LEU A 353 7.65 -13.59 -21.99
CA LEU A 353 7.68 -13.38 -20.54
C LEU A 353 6.33 -12.80 -20.11
N THR A 354 5.57 -13.63 -19.41
CA THR A 354 4.40 -13.25 -18.60
C THR A 354 4.77 -12.94 -17.18
#